data_AF-A0A258Q200-F1
#
_entry.id   AF-A0A258Q200-F1
#
_cell.length_a   1.000
_cell.length_b   1.000
_cell.length_c   1.000
_cell.angle_alpha   90.00
_cell.angle_beta   90.00
_cell.angle_gamma   90.00
#
_symmetry.space_group_name_H-M   'P 1'
#
loop_
_entity.id
_entity.type
_entity.pdbx_description
1 polymer ?
#
loop_
_entity_poly.entity_id
_entity_poly.type
_entity_poly.pdbx_seq_one_letter_code
_entity_poly.pdbx_strand_id
1 'polypeptide(L)'
;MHENFAQIPSQSSETGGRRHFLGLSLGFGAFAITGCSITPKQKPVLGLALGAGAARGFAHVGVIKALEAQGIRPDIIVGSSAGSVIAALVASGATGNELNRLALNLDEATIADWDLPFSGRFGGLIKGDALQNMINREVQNRAIEQMRIPLGIVATE
;
A
#
# COMPACT_ATOMS: atom_id res chain seq x y z
N MET A 1 -31.72 0.50 -47.22
CA MET A 1 -30.47 1.23 -47.54
C MET A 1 -29.42 0.65 -46.60
N HIS A 2 -28.69 -0.40 -47.03
CA HIS A 2 -27.44 -0.31 -47.79
C HIS A 2 -26.35 0.39 -46.97
N GLU A 3 -25.13 -0.09 -46.71
CA GLU A 3 -24.31 -1.30 -46.92
C GLU A 3 -23.23 -1.25 -45.80
N ASN A 4 -22.67 -2.31 -45.22
CA ASN A 4 -21.83 -3.40 -45.73
C ASN A 4 -20.52 -2.96 -46.44
N PHE A 5 -19.49 -3.80 -46.31
CA PHE A 5 -18.05 -3.72 -46.71
C PHE A 5 -17.08 -3.32 -45.58
N ALA A 6 -16.06 -4.10 -45.22
CA ALA A 6 -15.53 -5.37 -45.75
C ALA A 6 -14.68 -6.07 -44.65
N GLN A 7 -14.90 -7.35 -44.34
CA GLN A 7 -14.13 -8.55 -44.79
C GLN A 7 -12.62 -8.51 -44.49
N ILE A 8 -12.06 -9.26 -43.52
CA ILE A 8 -11.73 -10.73 -43.51
C ILE A 8 -10.61 -11.03 -44.54
N PRO A 9 -9.46 -11.67 -44.17
CA PRO A 9 -9.51 -13.08 -43.76
C PRO A 9 -8.52 -13.60 -42.70
N SER A 10 -9.03 -14.66 -42.07
CA SER A 10 -8.33 -15.78 -41.44
C SER A 10 -7.31 -16.44 -42.37
N GLN A 11 -6.13 -16.76 -41.86
CA GLN A 11 -5.21 -17.74 -42.45
C GLN A 11 -4.91 -18.82 -41.42
N SER A 12 -5.29 -20.04 -41.81
CA SER A 12 -5.10 -21.32 -41.16
C SER A 12 -3.70 -21.90 -41.46
N SER A 13 -3.18 -22.63 -40.48
CA SER A 13 -2.30 -23.82 -40.62
C SER A 13 -1.16 -23.77 -41.65
N GLU A 14 0.08 -23.57 -41.17
CA GLU A 14 1.25 -24.20 -41.78
C GLU A 14 2.03 -25.05 -40.75
N THR A 15 2.01 -26.34 -41.05
CA THR A 15 2.85 -27.43 -40.55
C THR A 15 4.34 -27.12 -40.70
N GLY A 16 4.99 -26.76 -39.59
CA GLY A 16 6.45 -26.63 -39.51
C GLY A 16 7.14 -27.98 -39.30
N GLY A 17 7.39 -28.70 -40.41
CA GLY A 17 8.25 -29.88 -40.41
C GLY A 17 9.68 -29.53 -40.00
N ARG A 18 10.09 -29.97 -38.80
CA ARG A 18 11.48 -29.87 -38.31
C ARG A 18 12.37 -30.86 -39.07
N ARG A 19 12.91 -30.42 -40.22
CA ARG A 19 14.02 -31.13 -40.88
C ARG A 19 15.33 -30.66 -40.25
N HIS A 20 16.02 -31.62 -39.63
CA HIS A 20 17.43 -31.53 -39.27
C HIS A 20 18.26 -31.02 -40.46
N PHE A 21 18.99 -29.92 -40.26
CA PHE A 21 20.19 -29.63 -41.04
C PHE A 21 21.36 -29.51 -40.08
N LEU A 22 22.17 -30.57 -40.08
CA LEU A 22 23.50 -30.60 -39.50
C LEU A 22 24.39 -29.71 -40.38
N GLY A 23 24.65 -28.49 -39.94
CA GLY A 23 25.57 -27.55 -40.59
C GLY A 23 26.80 -27.35 -39.73
N LEU A 24 27.87 -28.09 -40.03
CA LEU A 24 29.20 -27.87 -39.48
C LEU A 24 29.81 -26.63 -40.17
N SER A 25 29.81 -25.47 -39.51
CA SER A 25 30.54 -24.29 -39.99
C SER A 25 31.76 -24.03 -39.10
N LEU A 26 32.94 -24.32 -39.66
CA LEU A 26 34.22 -23.82 -39.18
C LEU A 26 34.29 -22.29 -39.37
N GLY A 27 34.74 -21.59 -38.32
CA GLY A 27 35.48 -20.35 -38.41
C GLY A 27 34.71 -19.08 -38.77
N PHE A 28 34.59 -18.16 -37.81
CA PHE A 28 35.15 -16.80 -37.90
C PHE A 28 34.93 -16.12 -36.54
N GLY A 29 36.00 -15.55 -35.98
CA GLY A 29 35.96 -14.83 -34.71
C GLY A 29 35.09 -13.59 -34.82
N ALA A 30 33.85 -13.68 -34.34
CA ALA A 30 33.04 -12.52 -33.98
C ALA A 30 33.24 -12.29 -32.49
N PHE A 31 34.13 -11.35 -32.15
CA PHE A 31 34.10 -10.73 -30.82
C PHE A 31 32.74 -10.03 -30.71
N ALA A 32 31.79 -10.71 -30.10
CA ALA A 32 30.54 -10.08 -29.70
C ALA A 32 30.91 -8.97 -28.72
N ILE A 33 30.70 -7.73 -29.14
CA ILE A 33 30.58 -6.58 -28.25
C ILE A 33 29.39 -6.91 -27.35
N THR A 34 29.69 -7.55 -26.21
CA THR A 34 28.75 -7.78 -25.13
C THR A 34 28.15 -6.42 -24.81
N GLY A 35 26.89 -6.25 -25.22
CA GLY A 35 26.16 -5.01 -25.05
C GLY A 35 26.20 -4.59 -23.59
N CYS A 36 26.46 -3.31 -23.35
CA CYS A 36 26.29 -2.71 -22.05
C CYS A 36 24.82 -2.93 -21.63
N SER A 37 24.61 -3.81 -20.65
CA SER A 37 23.32 -4.02 -20.03
C SER A 37 22.95 -2.75 -19.28
N ILE A 38 22.02 -1.98 -19.83
CA ILE A 38 21.34 -0.91 -19.10
C ILE A 38 20.44 -1.64 -18.09
N THR A 39 20.98 -1.93 -16.90
CA THR A 39 20.17 -2.48 -15.81
C THR A 39 19.06 -1.47 -15.53
N PRO A 40 17.77 -1.84 -15.68
CA PRO A 40 16.69 -0.92 -15.37
C PRO A 40 16.81 -0.54 -13.89
N LYS A 41 16.95 0.76 -13.62
CA LYS A 41 17.02 1.30 -12.27
C LYS A 41 15.71 0.94 -11.57
N GLN A 42 15.79 -0.05 -10.66
CA GLN A 42 14.63 -0.53 -9.90
C GLN A 42 13.97 0.67 -9.21
N LYS A 43 12.63 0.74 -9.28
CA LYS A 43 11.90 1.80 -8.59
C LYS A 43 12.18 1.67 -7.09
N PRO A 44 12.53 2.77 -6.39
CA PRO A 44 12.76 2.71 -4.96
C PRO A 44 11.47 2.29 -4.23
N VAL A 45 11.63 1.47 -3.20
CA VAL A 45 10.54 1.10 -2.28
C VAL A 45 10.33 2.25 -1.31
N LEU A 46 9.10 2.74 -1.20
CA LEU A 46 8.72 3.83 -0.32
C LEU A 46 8.06 3.29 0.96
N GLY A 47 8.76 3.43 2.09
CA GLY A 47 8.20 3.15 3.41
C GLY A 47 7.67 4.40 4.10
N LEU A 48 6.50 4.29 4.73
CA LEU A 48 5.92 5.34 5.57
C LEU A 48 5.90 4.90 7.03
N ALA A 49 6.59 5.64 7.90
CA ALA A 49 6.61 5.41 9.34
C ALA A 49 5.78 6.47 10.08
N LEU A 50 4.79 6.02 10.84
CA LEU A 50 3.91 6.84 11.66
C LEU A 50 4.28 6.71 13.13
N GLY A 51 4.69 7.82 13.73
CA GLY A 51 5.13 7.86 15.12
C GLY A 51 3.96 7.79 16.11
N ALA A 52 4.31 7.56 17.37
CA ALA A 52 3.39 7.79 18.47
C ALA A 52 3.15 9.30 18.66
N GLY A 53 1.96 9.67 19.12
CA GLY A 53 1.60 11.06 19.36
C GLY A 53 0.14 11.11 19.73
N ALA A 54 -0.15 11.48 20.98
CA ALA A 54 -1.48 11.40 21.57
C ALA A 54 -2.49 12.39 20.95
N ALA A 55 -2.77 13.52 21.60
CA ALA A 55 -3.71 14.53 21.11
C ALA A 55 -3.38 15.11 19.71
N ARG A 56 -2.18 14.85 19.17
CA ARG A 56 -1.75 15.26 17.82
C ARG A 56 -1.70 14.12 16.80
N GLY A 57 -2.17 12.92 17.16
CA GLY A 57 -2.15 11.74 16.29
C GLY A 57 -2.82 11.98 14.93
N PHE A 58 -3.82 12.87 14.86
CA PHE A 58 -4.53 13.24 13.64
C PHE A 58 -3.69 14.02 12.62
N ALA A 59 -2.55 14.60 13.01
CA ALA A 59 -1.63 15.25 12.06
C ALA A 59 -1.17 14.26 10.97
N HIS A 60 -1.08 12.97 11.29
CA HIS A 60 -0.78 11.93 10.31
C HIS A 60 -1.80 11.87 9.17
N VAL A 61 -3.09 12.14 9.42
CA VAL A 61 -4.12 12.16 8.38
C VAL A 61 -3.87 13.28 7.37
N GLY A 62 -3.45 14.46 7.84
CA GLY A 62 -3.07 15.57 6.97
C GLY A 62 -1.87 15.22 6.06
N VAL A 63 -0.87 14.53 6.62
CA VAL A 63 0.30 14.05 5.87
C VAL A 63 -0.12 13.03 4.82
N ILE A 64 -0.97 12.05 5.16
CA ILE A 64 -1.49 11.07 4.20
C ILE A 64 -2.22 11.77 3.05
N LYS A 65 -3.10 12.72 3.35
CA LYS A 65 -3.83 13.48 2.32
C LYS A 65 -2.90 14.25 1.39
N ALA A 66 -1.86 14.88 1.94
CA ALA A 66 -0.88 15.60 1.14
C ALA A 66 -0.10 14.66 0.22
N LEU A 67 0.31 13.49 0.71
CA LEU A 67 0.98 12.47 -0.09
C LEU A 67 0.07 11.93 -1.19
N GLU A 68 -1.18 11.60 -0.88
CA GLU A 68 -2.17 11.12 -1.85
C GLU A 68 -2.46 12.16 -2.94
N ALA A 69 -2.55 13.44 -2.59
CA ALA A 69 -2.76 14.53 -3.54
C ALA A 69 -1.60 14.69 -4.54
N GLN A 70 -0.39 14.28 -4.16
CA GLN A 70 0.78 14.25 -5.05
C GLN A 70 0.93 12.91 -5.79
N GLY A 71 -0.03 11.99 -5.63
CA GLY A 71 0.04 10.64 -6.22
C GLY A 71 1.11 9.74 -5.58
N ILE A 72 1.62 10.11 -4.40
CA ILE A 72 2.62 9.34 -3.67
C ILE A 72 1.88 8.32 -2.80
N ARG A 73 2.13 7.03 -3.06
CA ARG A 73 1.57 5.92 -2.26
C ARG A 73 2.70 5.08 -1.67
N PRO A 74 2.68 4.80 -0.37
CA PRO A 74 3.68 3.96 0.27
C PRO A 74 3.52 2.50 -0.16
N ASP A 75 4.65 1.82 -0.33
CA ASP A 75 4.73 0.39 -0.59
C ASP A 75 4.69 -0.43 0.71
N ILE A 76 5.04 0.19 1.85
CA ILE A 76 4.96 -0.37 3.19
C ILE A 76 4.62 0.73 4.21
N ILE A 77 3.83 0.39 5.22
CA ILE A 77 3.46 1.31 6.29
C ILE A 77 3.74 0.71 7.66
N VAL A 78 4.29 1.50 8.57
CA VAL A 78 4.55 1.09 9.96
C VAL A 78 4.02 2.12 10.95
N GLY A 79 3.57 1.67 12.12
CA GLY A 79 2.97 2.57 13.12
C GLY A 79 3.18 2.15 14.57
N SER A 80 3.24 3.14 15.48
CA SER A 80 3.28 2.95 16.94
C SER A 80 2.16 3.75 17.65
N SER A 81 1.49 3.14 18.63
CA SER A 81 0.41 3.76 19.43
C SER A 81 -0.69 4.36 18.53
N ALA A 82 -0.96 5.67 18.62
CA ALA A 82 -1.92 6.35 17.73
C ALA A 82 -1.57 6.20 16.23
N GLY A 83 -0.27 6.16 15.90
CA GLY A 83 0.20 5.91 14.54
C GLY A 83 -0.15 4.51 14.04
N SER A 84 -0.26 3.50 14.92
CA SER A 84 -0.68 2.14 14.57
C SER A 84 -2.12 2.09 14.10
N VAL A 85 -3.00 2.88 14.71
CA VAL A 85 -4.41 2.97 14.33
C VAL A 85 -4.53 3.53 12.92
N ILE A 86 -3.88 4.68 12.67
CA ILE A 86 -3.89 5.31 11.34
C ILE A 86 -3.20 4.39 10.30
N ALA A 87 -2.10 3.73 10.65
CA ALA A 87 -1.41 2.79 9.77
C ALA A 87 -2.33 1.63 9.36
N ALA A 88 -3.06 1.03 10.30
CA ALA A 88 -3.97 -0.09 10.02
C ALA A 88 -5.11 0.30 9.08
N LEU A 89 -5.66 1.51 9.25
CA LEU A 89 -6.72 2.04 8.40
C LEU A 89 -6.23 2.35 6.98
N VAL A 90 -5.08 3.02 6.85
CA VAL A 90 -4.47 3.27 5.53
C VAL A 90 -4.14 1.94 4.84
N ALA A 91 -3.59 0.98 5.59
CA ALA A 91 -3.23 -0.34 5.07
C ALA A 91 -4.44 -1.18 4.64
N SER A 92 -5.60 -1.03 5.30
CA SER A 92 -6.83 -1.71 4.88
C SER A 92 -7.39 -1.16 3.56
N GLY A 93 -6.97 0.05 3.19
CA GLY A 93 -7.35 0.74 1.96
C GLY A 93 -8.21 1.98 2.20
N ALA A 94 -8.30 2.47 3.43
CA ALA A 94 -9.00 3.73 3.72
C ALA A 94 -8.31 4.90 3.02
N THR A 95 -9.13 5.75 2.41
CA THR A 95 -8.69 6.98 1.75
C THR A 95 -8.44 8.09 2.76
N GLY A 96 -7.63 9.09 2.40
CA GLY A 96 -7.41 10.27 3.23
C GLY A 96 -8.70 11.01 3.61
N ASN A 97 -9.77 10.89 2.80
CA ASN A 97 -11.07 11.48 3.11
C ASN A 97 -11.84 10.71 4.19
N GLU A 98 -11.79 9.37 4.16
CA GLU A 98 -12.39 8.51 5.20
C GLU A 98 -11.64 8.68 6.52
N LEU A 99 -10.30 8.72 6.46
CA LEU A 99 -9.46 9.02 7.62
C LEU A 99 -9.75 10.40 8.21
N ASN A 100 -10.08 11.39 7.38
CA ASN A 100 -10.44 12.72 7.87
C ASN A 100 -11.79 12.73 8.60
N ARG A 101 -12.78 11.95 8.12
CA ARG A 101 -14.06 11.79 8.83
C ARG A 101 -13.87 11.09 10.16
N LEU A 102 -13.08 10.02 10.17
CA LEU A 102 -12.74 9.32 11.40
C LEU A 102 -12.00 10.25 12.37
N ALA A 103 -11.04 11.03 11.87
CA ALA A 103 -10.29 11.99 12.66
C ALA A 103 -11.20 13.04 13.32
N LEU A 104 -12.13 13.64 12.57
CA LEU A 104 -13.06 14.64 13.13
C LEU A 104 -13.97 14.06 14.22
N ASN A 105 -14.49 12.85 14.01
CA ASN A 105 -15.33 12.18 15.00
C ASN A 105 -14.55 11.75 16.25
N LEU A 106 -13.28 11.39 16.06
CA LEU A 106 -12.39 11.05 17.16
C LEU A 106 -11.90 12.30 17.87
N ASP A 107 -11.68 13.44 17.23
CA ASP A 107 -11.20 14.67 17.88
C ASP A 107 -12.24 15.20 18.87
N GLU A 108 -13.53 15.20 18.53
CA GLU A 108 -14.60 15.60 19.47
C GLU A 108 -14.66 14.68 20.71
N ALA A 109 -14.50 13.38 20.52
CA ALA A 109 -14.50 12.40 21.61
C ALA A 109 -13.17 12.37 22.39
N THR A 110 -12.04 12.55 21.72
CA THR A 110 -10.67 12.39 22.25
C THR A 110 -10.16 13.67 22.89
N ILE A 111 -10.49 14.86 22.39
CA ILE A 111 -10.14 16.11 23.07
C ILE A 111 -10.86 16.16 24.42
N ALA A 112 -12.14 15.81 24.46
CA ALA A 112 -12.92 15.74 25.70
C ALA A 112 -12.34 14.69 26.68
N ASP A 113 -11.91 13.53 26.18
CA ASP A 113 -11.42 12.41 26.99
C ASP A 113 -9.89 12.46 27.26
N TRP A 114 -9.13 13.36 26.63
CA TRP A 114 -7.68 13.55 26.86
C TRP A 114 -7.38 14.80 27.72
N ASP A 115 -8.26 15.80 27.75
CA ASP A 115 -8.12 16.96 28.66
C ASP A 115 -8.48 16.61 30.12
N LEU A 116 -9.39 15.65 30.31
CA LEU A 116 -9.82 15.14 31.62
C LEU A 116 -8.82 14.21 32.37
N PRO A 117 -8.11 13.25 31.73
CA PRO A 117 -7.27 12.28 32.42
C PRO A 117 -5.89 12.80 32.88
N PHE A 118 -5.40 13.94 32.38
CA PHE A 118 -4.15 14.52 32.88
C PHE A 118 -4.34 15.39 34.14
N SER A 119 -5.58 15.78 34.44
CA SER A 119 -5.94 16.57 35.63
C SER A 119 -6.48 15.74 36.80
N GLY A 120 -6.77 14.45 36.57
CA GLY A 120 -7.34 13.54 37.56
C GLY A 120 -6.39 12.40 37.94
N ARG A 121 -6.18 12.21 39.25
CA ARG A 121 -5.47 11.09 39.89
C ARG A 121 -5.97 9.70 39.42
N PHE A 122 -5.61 9.16 38.26
CA PHE A 122 -5.80 7.73 37.95
C PHE A 122 -5.00 7.31 36.71
N GLY A 123 -3.72 6.99 36.90
CA GLY A 123 -3.06 6.03 36.03
C GLY A 123 -3.73 4.68 36.25
N GLY A 124 -4.35 4.10 35.22
CA GLY A 124 -5.00 2.81 35.36
C GLY A 124 -5.78 2.38 34.12
N LEU A 125 -5.06 1.85 33.13
CA LEU A 125 -5.55 0.99 32.04
C LEU A 125 -6.88 1.41 31.38
N ILE A 126 -6.80 2.21 30.31
CA ILE A 126 -7.88 2.22 29.32
C ILE A 126 -7.96 0.81 28.75
N LYS A 127 -9.10 0.12 28.97
CA LYS A 127 -9.30 -1.30 28.62
C LYS A 127 -9.13 -1.61 27.12
N GLY A 128 -9.08 -0.58 26.26
CA GLY A 128 -8.80 -0.71 24.84
C GLY A 128 -9.93 -1.33 24.01
N ASP A 129 -10.91 -2.00 24.64
CA ASP A 129 -12.02 -2.71 23.99
C ASP A 129 -12.77 -1.85 22.96
N ALA A 130 -13.07 -0.59 23.30
CA ALA A 130 -13.77 0.33 22.38
C ALA A 130 -12.94 0.65 21.13
N LEU A 131 -11.63 0.91 21.32
CA LEU A 131 -10.71 1.19 20.24
C LEU A 131 -10.49 -0.04 19.36
N GLN A 132 -10.31 -1.22 19.97
CA GLN A 132 -10.21 -2.49 19.26
C GLN A 132 -11.45 -2.75 18.39
N ASN A 133 -12.65 -2.60 18.95
CA ASN A 133 -13.90 -2.82 18.21
C ASN A 133 -14.09 -1.84 17.06
N MET A 134 -13.69 -0.58 17.24
CA MET A 134 -13.68 0.42 16.17
C MET A 134 -12.73 0.00 15.05
N ILE A 135 -11.47 -0.32 15.38
CA ILE A 135 -10.46 -0.72 14.39
C ILE A 135 -10.92 -1.96 13.64
N ASN A 136 -11.38 -3.00 14.36
CA ASN A 136 -11.89 -4.24 13.77
C ASN A 136 -13.05 -4.01 12.79
N ARG A 137 -13.92 -3.05 13.09
CA ARG A 137 -15.00 -2.65 12.18
C ARG A 137 -14.46 -2.00 10.91
N GLU A 138 -13.58 -1.02 11.05
CA GLU A 138 -13.03 -0.25 9.93
C GLU A 138 -12.13 -1.10 9.02
N VAL A 139 -11.35 -2.02 9.60
CA VAL A 139 -10.52 -2.97 8.83
C VAL A 139 -11.28 -4.22 8.42
N GLN A 140 -12.59 -4.30 8.70
CA GLN A 140 -13.46 -5.44 8.37
C GLN A 140 -12.95 -6.79 8.91
N ASN A 141 -12.38 -6.79 10.12
CA ASN A 141 -11.77 -7.96 10.79
C ASN A 141 -10.70 -8.66 9.94
N ARG A 142 -10.01 -7.94 9.06
CA ARG A 142 -8.90 -8.49 8.28
C ARG A 142 -7.68 -8.71 9.16
N ALA A 143 -7.00 -9.82 8.93
CA ALA A 143 -5.69 -10.06 9.51
C ALA A 143 -4.64 -9.13 8.86
N ILE A 144 -3.50 -8.91 9.54
CA ILE A 144 -2.44 -8.00 9.08
C ILE A 144 -1.90 -8.41 7.70
N GLU A 145 -1.85 -9.71 7.43
CA GLU A 145 -1.39 -10.31 6.18
C GLU A 145 -2.35 -10.08 5.01
N GLN A 146 -3.60 -9.73 5.31
CA GLN A 146 -4.67 -9.50 4.32
C GLN A 146 -4.86 -8.01 4.00
N MET A 147 -4.01 -7.14 4.57
CA MET A 147 -4.04 -5.72 4.29
C MET A 147 -3.62 -5.45 2.84
N ARG A 148 -4.16 -4.38 2.25
CA ARG A 148 -3.85 -3.97 0.87
C ARG A 148 -2.40 -3.50 0.74
N ILE A 149 -1.88 -2.87 1.80
CA ILE A 149 -0.48 -2.42 1.90
C ILE A 149 0.16 -3.22 3.05
N PRO A 150 1.38 -3.77 2.87
CA PRO A 150 2.14 -4.39 3.96
C PRO A 150 2.20 -3.48 5.19
N LEU A 151 1.82 -4.02 6.34
CA LEU A 151 1.64 -3.29 7.60
C LEU A 151 2.56 -3.86 8.69
N GLY A 152 3.29 -2.97 9.38
CA GLY A 152 4.05 -3.29 10.59
C GLY A 152 3.58 -2.47 11.80
N ILE A 153 3.27 -3.15 12.91
CA ILE A 153 2.85 -2.48 14.15
C ILE A 153 3.90 -2.71 15.23
N VAL A 154 4.30 -1.65 15.93
CA VAL A 154 5.24 -1.72 17.06
C VAL A 154 4.47 -1.66 18.37
N ALA A 155 4.66 -2.68 19.20
CA ALA A 155 4.10 -2.80 20.54
C ALA A 155 5.17 -3.29 21.53
N THR A 156 4.94 -3.06 22.83
CA THR A 156 5.75 -3.61 23.93
C THR A 156 4.86 -4.45 24.83
N GLU A 157 5.46 -5.44 25.49
CA GLU A 157 4.84 -6.27 26.54
C GLU A 157 4.86 -5.57 27.90
#